data_AF-A0A961ICL4-F1
#
_entry.id   AF-A0A961ICL4-F1
#
_cell.length_a   1.000
_cell.length_b   1.000
_cell.length_c   1.000
_cell.angle_alpha   90.00
_cell.angle_beta   90.00
_cell.angle_gamma   90.00
#
_symmetry.space_group_name_H-M   'P 1'
#
loop_
_entity.id
_entity.type
_entity.pdbx_description
1 polymer ?
#
loop_
_entity_poly.entity_id
_entity_poly.type
_entity_poly.pdbx_seq_one_letter_code
_entity_poly.pdbx_strand_id
1 'polypeptide(L)'
;MARPKKIIDFELVEKLAGLFCTQAEIAAVLDISVRTLQRNAEFCRIYKKGLDNAKTTLRRNQLKLSERNATIAIWLGKQYLGQRDTPDGDNGTIRTVDFEFEIVSGDDERPGEG
;
A
#
# COMPACT_ATOMS: atom_id res chain seq x y z
N MET A 1 40.36 31.11 7.82
CA MET A 1 40.69 29.73 8.25
C MET A 1 39.68 28.77 7.64
N ALA A 2 40.13 27.76 6.89
CA ALA A 2 39.24 26.76 6.30
C ALA A 2 38.83 25.74 7.38
N ARG A 3 37.53 25.56 7.61
CA ARG A 3 37.00 24.52 8.51
C ARG A 3 37.40 23.14 7.94
N PRO A 4 37.98 22.23 8.75
CA PRO A 4 38.35 20.90 8.27
C PRO A 4 37.12 20.19 7.70
N LYS A 5 37.27 19.56 6.53
CA LYS A 5 36.20 18.78 5.89
C LYS A 5 35.95 17.54 6.75
N LYS A 6 34.75 17.42 7.34
CA LYS A 6 34.33 16.17 8.00
C LYS A 6 34.23 15.08 6.92
N ILE A 7 34.82 13.92 7.18
CA ILE A 7 34.74 12.76 6.31
C ILE A 7 33.35 12.15 6.47
N ILE A 8 32.65 11.92 5.35
CA ILE A 8 31.33 11.29 5.33
C ILE A 8 31.54 9.82 5.02
N ASP A 9 31.09 8.94 5.92
CA ASP A 9 31.03 7.50 5.68
C ASP A 9 29.81 7.17 4.80
N PHE A 10 30.03 7.01 3.49
CA PHE A 10 28.97 6.73 2.54
C PHE A 10 28.38 5.32 2.68
N GLU A 11 29.15 4.35 3.17
CA GLU A 11 28.65 2.99 3.36
C GLU A 11 27.64 2.97 4.53
N LEU A 12 27.95 3.69 5.61
CA LEU A 12 27.02 3.89 6.71
C LEU A 12 25.76 4.64 6.26
N VAL A 13 25.91 5.69 5.44
CA VAL A 13 24.77 6.44 4.88
C VAL A 13 23.85 5.51 4.07
N GLU A 14 24.40 4.65 3.20
CA GLU A 14 23.59 3.71 2.41
C GLU A 14 22.83 2.73 3.30
N LYS A 15 23.49 2.18 4.32
CA LYS A 15 22.86 1.26 5.29
C LYS A 15 21.72 1.94 6.06
N LEU A 16 21.94 3.15 6.58
CA LEU A 16 20.92 3.91 7.31
C LEU A 16 19.75 4.32 6.41
N ALA A 17 20.02 4.78 5.19
CA ALA A 17 18.98 5.06 4.21
C ALA A 17 18.17 3.80 3.85
N GLY A 18 18.82 2.64 3.81
CA GLY A 18 18.21 1.32 3.66
C GLY A 18 17.22 0.96 4.77
N LEU A 19 17.34 1.57 5.94
CA LEU A 19 16.43 1.44 7.08
C LEU A 19 15.36 2.54 7.13
N PHE A 20 15.18 3.29 6.06
CA PHE A 20 14.29 4.46 6.00
C PHE A 20 14.66 5.61 6.95
N CYS A 21 15.90 5.67 7.45
CA CYS A 21 16.33 6.85 8.21
C CYS A 21 16.25 8.12 7.35
N THR A 22 15.79 9.19 7.97
CA THR A 22 15.77 10.54 7.41
C THR A 22 17.17 11.12 7.34
N GLN A 23 17.37 12.13 6.49
CA GLN A 23 18.65 12.86 6.44
C GLN A 23 18.99 13.53 7.78
N ALA A 24 17.99 13.86 8.61
CA ALA A 24 18.16 14.43 9.95
C ALA A 24 18.71 13.41 10.95
N GLU A 25 18.21 12.18 10.92
CA GLU A 25 18.73 11.09 11.76
C GLU A 25 20.15 10.72 11.35
N ILE A 26 20.43 10.64 10.03
CA ILE A 26 21.78 10.37 9.53
C ILE A 26 22.75 11.50 9.90
N ALA A 27 22.29 12.75 9.83
CA ALA A 27 23.04 13.91 10.31
C ALA A 27 23.40 13.81 11.80
N ALA A 28 22.45 13.39 12.64
CA ALA A 28 22.70 13.20 14.06
C ALA A 28 23.71 12.07 14.32
N VAL A 29 23.61 10.94 13.61
CA VAL A 29 24.55 9.80 13.73
C VAL A 29 25.97 10.19 13.32
N LEU A 30 26.11 10.98 12.25
CA LEU A 30 27.42 11.41 11.75
C LEU A 30 27.98 12.65 12.47
N ASP A 31 27.21 13.25 13.38
CA ASP A 31 27.50 14.57 13.98
C ASP A 31 27.75 15.66 12.90
N ILE A 32 26.95 15.66 11.82
CA ILE A 32 27.08 16.63 10.72
C ILE A 32 25.76 17.35 10.56
N SER A 33 25.77 18.68 10.35
CA SER A 33 24.52 19.39 10.06
C SER A 33 23.88 18.89 8.77
N VAL A 34 22.56 18.74 8.76
CA VAL A 34 21.79 18.32 7.56
C VAL A 34 22.14 19.16 6.34
N ARG A 35 22.31 20.47 6.52
CA ARG A 35 22.68 21.41 5.46
C ARG A 35 24.03 21.09 4.83
N THR A 36 24.99 20.60 5.61
CA THR A 36 26.30 20.17 5.09
C THR A 36 26.17 18.90 4.27
N LEU A 37 25.35 17.93 4.72
CA LEU A 37 25.10 16.70 3.97
C LEU A 37 24.39 16.98 2.64
N GLN A 38 23.34 17.81 2.64
CA GLN A 38 22.57 18.16 1.43
C GLN A 38 23.39 18.89 0.36
N ARG A 39 24.45 19.60 0.75
CA ARG A 39 25.38 20.25 -0.19
C ARG A 39 26.32 19.24 -0.86
N ASN A 40 26.45 18.04 -0.32
CA ASN A 40 27.27 16.98 -0.90
C ASN A 40 26.42 16.16 -1.88
N ALA A 41 26.70 16.32 -3.18
CA ALA A 41 25.96 15.62 -4.23
C ALA A 41 26.06 14.09 -4.12
N GLU A 42 27.20 13.58 -3.66
CA GLU A 42 27.42 12.14 -3.49
C GLU A 42 26.58 11.58 -2.35
N PHE A 43 26.48 12.32 -1.23
CA PHE A 43 25.55 11.96 -0.15
C PHE A 43 24.11 11.86 -0.67
N CYS A 44 23.63 12.87 -1.41
CA CYS A 44 22.28 12.87 -1.96
C CYS A 44 22.03 11.68 -2.90
N ARG A 45 23.03 11.32 -3.73
CA ARG A 45 22.99 10.17 -4.62
C ARG A 45 22.89 8.86 -3.86
N ILE A 46 23.78 8.64 -2.89
CA ILE A 46 23.82 7.43 -2.07
C ILE A 46 22.56 7.30 -1.21
N TYR A 47 22.10 8.39 -0.59
CA TYR A 47 20.86 8.42 0.19
C TYR A 47 19.66 7.99 -0.65
N LYS A 48 19.51 8.54 -1.85
CA LYS A 48 18.43 8.18 -2.77
C LYS A 48 18.50 6.72 -3.18
N LYS A 49 19.70 6.23 -3.53
CA LYS A 49 19.94 4.81 -3.85
C LYS A 49 19.51 3.89 -2.70
N GLY A 50 19.91 4.21 -1.46
CA GLY A 50 19.52 3.45 -0.28
C GLY A 50 18.01 3.41 -0.06
N LEU A 51 17.32 4.54 -0.20
CA LEU A 51 15.86 4.62 -0.11
C LEU A 51 15.15 3.82 -1.20
N ASP A 52 15.62 3.88 -2.45
CA ASP A 52 15.01 3.15 -3.56
C ASP A 52 15.18 1.62 -3.38
N ASN A 53 16.32 1.20 -2.84
CA ASN A 53 16.54 -0.19 -2.42
C ASN A 53 15.61 -0.59 -1.28
N ALA A 54 15.46 0.25 -0.24
CA ALA A 54 14.57 0.00 0.89
C ALA A 54 13.11 -0.18 0.43
N LYS A 55 12.63 0.71 -0.44
CA LYS A 55 11.30 0.62 -1.06
C LYS A 55 11.13 -0.66 -1.87
N THR A 56 12.15 -1.07 -2.61
CA THR A 56 12.11 -2.32 -3.38
C THR A 56 11.97 -3.53 -2.47
N THR A 57 12.75 -3.59 -1.40
CA THR A 57 12.64 -4.65 -0.38
C THR A 57 11.27 -4.65 0.29
N LEU A 58 10.77 -3.47 0.69
CA LEU A 58 9.43 -3.34 1.28
C LEU A 58 8.34 -3.85 0.34
N ARG A 59 8.38 -3.49 -0.95
CA ARG A 59 7.41 -3.96 -1.95
C ARG A 59 7.42 -5.49 -2.07
N ARG A 60 8.61 -6.11 -2.13
CA ARG A 60 8.73 -7.57 -2.16
C ARG A 60 8.12 -8.21 -0.91
N ASN A 61 8.37 -7.62 0.26
CA ASN A 61 7.82 -8.12 1.51
C ASN A 61 6.29 -7.97 1.56
N GLN A 62 5.74 -6.84 1.09
CA GLN A 62 4.30 -6.61 1.00
C GLN A 62 3.63 -7.59 0.02
N LEU A 63 4.27 -7.85 -1.14
CA LEU A 63 3.79 -8.84 -2.11
C LEU A 63 3.80 -10.26 -1.54
N LYS A 64 4.86 -10.64 -0.82
CA LYS A 64 4.91 -11.96 -0.16
C LYS A 64 3.86 -12.08 0.95
N LEU A 65 3.68 -11.01 1.73
CA LEU A 65 2.73 -11.00 2.85
C LEU A 65 1.27 -11.05 2.36
N SER A 66 0.98 -10.49 1.19
CA SER A 66 -0.38 -10.52 0.61
C SER A 66 -0.86 -11.94 0.31
N GLU A 67 0.04 -12.91 0.09
CA GLU A 67 -0.31 -14.32 -0.09
C GLU A 67 -1.05 -14.92 1.11
N ARG A 68 -0.86 -14.34 2.31
CA ARG A 68 -1.43 -14.87 3.56
C ARG A 68 -2.24 -13.83 4.36
N ASN A 69 -2.23 -12.57 3.94
CA ASN A 69 -2.95 -11.48 4.60
C ASN A 69 -3.90 -10.79 3.61
N ALA A 70 -5.19 -11.06 3.77
CA ALA A 70 -6.25 -10.53 2.91
C ALA A 70 -6.29 -9.00 2.88
N THR A 71 -6.03 -8.32 4.00
CA THR A 71 -6.03 -6.85 4.06
C THR A 71 -4.98 -6.25 3.13
N ILE A 72 -3.78 -6.84 3.08
CA ILE A 72 -2.71 -6.36 2.19
C ILE A 72 -3.02 -6.71 0.74
N ALA A 73 -3.58 -7.89 0.46
CA ALA A 73 -4.03 -8.25 -0.89
C ALA A 73 -5.09 -7.27 -1.43
N ILE A 74 -6.10 -6.95 -0.61
CA ILE A 74 -7.13 -5.97 -0.95
C ILE A 74 -6.51 -4.59 -1.17
N TRP A 75 -5.63 -4.15 -0.27
CA TRP A 75 -4.98 -2.84 -0.41
C TRP A 75 -4.16 -2.74 -1.70
N LEU A 76 -3.35 -3.76 -2.01
CA LEU A 76 -2.57 -3.81 -3.25
C LEU A 76 -3.47 -3.88 -4.48
N GLY A 77 -4.57 -4.65 -4.44
CA GLY A 77 -5.56 -4.72 -5.50
C GLY A 77 -6.19 -3.36 -5.80
N LYS A 78 -6.51 -2.57 -4.77
CA LYS A 78 -6.99 -1.19 -4.94
C LYS A 78 -5.91 -0.28 -5.55
N GLN A 79 -4.71 -0.28 -4.98
CA GLN A 79 -3.65 0.66 -5.38
C GLN A 79 -3.06 0.38 -6.77
N TYR A 80 -2.89 -0.89 -7.14
CA TYR A 80 -2.19 -1.28 -8.36
C TYR A 80 -3.09 -1.85 -9.46
N LEU A 81 -4.27 -2.39 -9.11
CA LEU A 81 -5.20 -3.00 -10.07
C LEU A 81 -6.50 -2.19 -10.26
N GLY A 82 -6.64 -1.05 -9.57
CA GLY A 82 -7.80 -0.17 -9.70
C GLY A 82 -9.09 -0.74 -9.11
N GLN A 83 -9.00 -1.76 -8.24
CA GLN A 83 -10.18 -2.30 -7.55
C GLN A 83 -10.82 -1.24 -6.66
N ARG A 84 -12.15 -1.26 -6.56
CA ARG A 84 -12.95 -0.33 -5.77
C ARG A 84 -13.92 -1.11 -4.89
N ASP A 85 -14.26 -0.57 -3.72
CA ASP A 85 -15.23 -1.21 -2.81
C ASP A 85 -16.66 -1.12 -3.33
N THR A 86 -16.95 -0.10 -4.13
CA THR A 86 -18.26 0.09 -4.76
C THR A 86 -18.14 -0.36 -6.22
N PRO A 87 -18.97 -1.31 -6.68
CA PRO A 87 -19.16 -1.53 -8.11
C PRO A 87 -19.53 -0.20 -8.75
N ASP A 88 -18.98 0.12 -9.93
CA ASP A 88 -19.41 1.30 -10.65
C ASP A 88 -20.93 1.21 -10.80
N GLY A 89 -21.63 2.18 -10.21
CA GLY A 89 -23.08 2.20 -10.22
C GLY A 89 -23.55 2.24 -11.67
N ASP A 90 -24.24 1.17 -12.09
CA ASP A 90 -25.29 1.33 -13.07
C ASP A 90 -26.20 2.42 -12.49
N ASN A 91 -26.22 3.60 -13.13
CA ASN A 91 -27.04 4.72 -12.70
C ASN A 91 -28.49 4.22 -12.74
N GLY A 92 -28.98 3.82 -11.56
CA GLY A 92 -30.12 2.93 -11.39
C GLY A 92 -31.32 3.34 -12.24
N THR A 93 -31.46 2.71 -13.39
CA THR A 93 -32.77 2.46 -13.94
C THR A 93 -33.33 1.33 -13.10
N ILE A 94 -34.23 1.66 -12.16
CA ILE A 94 -35.00 0.64 -11.44
C ILE A 94 -35.73 -0.17 -12.52
N ARG A 95 -35.30 -1.40 -12.76
CA ARG A 95 -36.05 -2.36 -13.57
C ARG A 95 -37.08 -2.99 -12.65
N THR A 96 -38.33 -2.57 -12.78
CA THR A 96 -39.46 -3.32 -12.22
C THR A 96 -39.43 -4.69 -12.87
N VAL A 97 -39.17 -5.72 -12.06
CA VAL A 97 -39.35 -7.12 -12.47
C VAL A 97 -40.77 -7.49 -12.05
N ASP A 98 -41.68 -7.49 -13.02
CA ASP A 98 -43.03 -7.97 -12.82
C ASP A 98 -42.95 -9.49 -12.61
N PHE A 99 -43.09 -9.92 -11.35
CA PHE A 99 -43.28 -11.32 -11.00
C PHE A 99 -44.76 -11.64 -11.12
N GLU A 100 -45.13 -12.35 -12.18
CA GLU A 100 -46.46 -12.92 -12.31
C GLU A 100 -46.54 -14.17 -11.44
N PHE A 101 -47.39 -14.13 -10.40
CA PHE A 101 -47.62 -15.27 -9.52
C PHE A 101 -48.97 -15.89 -9.87
N GLU A 102 -48.97 -17.14 -10.32
CA GLU A 102 -50.19 -17.89 -10.56
C GLU A 102 -50.71 -18.44 -9.23
N ILE A 103 -51.86 -17.97 -8.78
CA ILE A 103 -52.55 -18.55 -7.62
C ILE A 103 -53.16 -19.86 -8.09
N VAL A 104 -52.49 -20.97 -7.80
CA VAL A 104 -53.10 -22.30 -7.89
C VAL A 104 -54.04 -22.45 -6.70
N SER A 105 -55.35 -22.36 -6.94
CA SER A 105 -56.36 -22.79 -5.97
C SER A 105 -56.12 -24.27 -5.69
N GLY A 106 -55.61 -24.60 -4.51
CA GLY A 106 -55.60 -25.98 -4.03
C GLY A 106 -57.03 -26.38 -3.73
N ASP A 107 -57.55 -27.38 -4.46
CA ASP A 107 -58.79 -28.04 -4.07
C ASP A 107 -58.58 -28.69 -2.70
N ASP A 108 -59.24 -28.12 -1.69
CA ASP A 108 -59.35 -28.66 -0.32
C ASP A 108 -60.21 -29.94 -0.37
N GLU A 109 -59.66 -31.05 -0.85
CA GLU A 109 -60.23 -32.38 -0.62
C GLU A 109 -60.12 -32.71 0.88
N ARG A 110 -61.15 -32.33 1.62
CA ARG A 110 -61.34 -32.84 2.99
C ARG A 110 -61.58 -34.34 2.90
N PRO A 111 -60.80 -35.19 3.59
CA PRO A 111 -61.11 -36.60 3.66
C PRO A 111 -62.44 -36.77 4.39
N GLY A 112 -63.43 -37.31 3.69
CA GLY A 112 -64.73 -37.65 4.26
C GLY A 112 -64.57 -38.67 5.38
N GLU A 113 -65.21 -38.39 6.51
CA GLU A 113 -65.36 -39.34 7.62
C GLU A 113 -66.17 -40.55 7.16
N GLY A 114 -65.62 -41.76 7.39
CA GLY A 114 -66.26 -43.06 7.19
C GLY A 114 -65.49 -44.14 7.94
#